data_AF-A0A662QJ49-F1
#
_entry.id   AF-A0A662QJ49-F1
#
_cell.length_a   1.000
_cell.length_b   1.000
_cell.length_c   1.000
_cell.angle_alpha   90.00
_cell.angle_beta   90.00
_cell.angle_gamma   90.00
#
_symmetry.space_group_name_H-M   'P 1'
#
loop_
_entity.id
_entity.type
_entity.pdbx_description
1 polymer ?
#
loop_
_entity_poly.entity_id
_entity_poly.type
_entity_poly.pdbx_seq_one_letter_code
_entity_poly.pdbx_strand_id
1 'polypeptide(L)'
;KILDKALELMSSKPKNPMGELIKWMISQKLAQPKKAPALAKLILDMLAAYTSSYEPEAIRRVAENELTIYRKAAEFLEREFNAKIEIYREGEKDVYDPRGKASSALPLRPGVYVE
;
A
#
# COMPACT_ATOMS: atom_id res chain seq x y z
N LYS A 1 0.19 -2.90 -9.66
CA LYS A 1 1.56 -2.96 -10.26
C LYS A 1 2.61 -3.48 -9.28
N ILE A 2 2.92 -2.77 -8.19
CA ILE A 2 3.91 -3.25 -7.20
C ILE A 2 3.37 -4.40 -6.34
N LEU A 3 2.10 -4.31 -5.91
CA LEU A 3 1.41 -5.36 -5.17
C LEU A 3 1.36 -6.67 -5.97
N ASP A 4 0.93 -6.62 -7.23
CA ASP A 4 0.86 -7.81 -8.10
C ASP A 4 2.22 -8.48 -8.24
N LYS A 5 3.29 -7.68 -8.46
CA LYS A 5 4.64 -8.23 -8.57
C LYS A 5 5.11 -8.87 -7.27
N ALA A 6 4.79 -8.26 -6.13
CA ALA A 6 5.15 -8.81 -4.82
C ALA A 6 4.38 -10.11 -4.51
N LEU A 7 3.10 -10.19 -4.86
CA LEU A 7 2.30 -11.42 -4.75
C LEU A 7 2.85 -12.54 -5.65
N GLU A 8 3.21 -12.23 -6.90
CA GLU A 8 3.85 -13.18 -7.83
C GLU A 8 5.17 -13.74 -7.27
N LEU A 9 6.01 -12.87 -6.68
CA LEU A 9 7.26 -13.28 -6.04
C LEU A 9 7.02 -14.14 -4.78
N MET A 10 5.94 -13.91 -4.04
CA MET A 10 5.57 -14.75 -2.89
C MET A 10 5.09 -16.13 -3.33
N SER A 11 4.28 -16.20 -4.40
CA SER A 11 3.79 -17.48 -4.94
C SER A 11 4.89 -18.31 -5.60
N SER A 12 5.83 -17.69 -6.30
CA SER A 12 6.92 -18.38 -7.01
C SER A 12 8.05 -18.88 -6.10
N LYS A 13 8.09 -18.45 -4.83
CA LYS A 13 9.12 -18.81 -3.82
C LYS A 13 10.57 -18.80 -4.37
N PRO A 14 11.01 -17.71 -5.01
CA PRO A 14 12.38 -17.62 -5.51
C PRO A 14 13.37 -17.64 -4.36
N LYS A 15 14.64 -17.93 -4.66
CA LYS A 15 15.72 -18.01 -3.65
C LYS A 15 15.99 -16.66 -2.97
N ASN A 16 15.63 -15.54 -3.63
CA ASN A 16 15.79 -14.18 -3.08
C ASN A 16 14.66 -13.22 -3.57
N PRO A 17 13.44 -13.32 -3.01
CA PRO A 17 12.29 -12.50 -3.44
C PRO A 17 12.52 -11.01 -3.20
N MET A 18 13.24 -10.66 -2.13
CA MET A 18 13.56 -9.27 -1.79
C MET A 18 14.47 -8.61 -2.84
N GLY A 19 15.55 -9.30 -3.25
CA GLY A 19 16.48 -8.77 -4.24
C GLY A 19 15.82 -8.55 -5.61
N GLU A 20 14.94 -9.46 -6.02
CA GLU A 20 14.18 -9.34 -7.26
C GLU A 20 13.20 -8.16 -7.22
N LEU A 21 12.48 -8.00 -6.12
CA LEU A 21 11.56 -6.87 -5.94
C LEU A 21 12.30 -5.53 -5.97
N ILE A 22 13.44 -5.40 -5.28
CA ILE A 22 14.27 -4.18 -5.30
C ILE A 22 14.71 -3.84 -6.72
N LYS A 23 15.25 -4.83 -7.46
CA LYS A 23 15.71 -4.64 -8.84
C LYS A 23 14.57 -4.19 -9.74
N TRP A 24 13.39 -4.80 -9.58
CA TRP A 24 12.19 -4.43 -10.32
C TRP A 24 11.72 -3.01 -9.99
N MET A 25 11.66 -2.64 -8.71
CA MET A 25 11.26 -1.29 -8.27
C MET A 25 12.18 -0.19 -8.80
N ILE A 26 13.49 -0.43 -8.81
CA ILE A 26 14.48 0.52 -9.35
C ILE A 26 14.32 0.63 -10.87
N SER A 27 14.15 -0.50 -11.57
CA SER A 27 13.93 -0.54 -13.03
C SER A 27 12.70 0.25 -13.45
N GLN A 28 11.61 0.16 -12.67
CA GLN A 28 10.37 0.88 -12.91
C GLN A 28 10.36 2.32 -12.40
N LYS A 29 11.49 2.82 -11.85
CA LYS A 29 11.62 4.15 -11.22
C LYS A 29 10.58 4.42 -10.12
N LEU A 30 10.12 3.37 -9.44
CA LEU A 30 9.09 3.45 -8.39
C LEU A 30 9.65 3.86 -7.03
N ALA A 31 10.97 3.70 -6.83
CA ALA A 31 11.63 4.08 -5.59
C ALA A 31 13.08 4.50 -5.85
N GLN A 32 13.58 5.39 -5.00
CA GLN A 32 15.01 5.74 -5.00
C GLN A 32 15.84 4.53 -4.54
N PRO A 33 17.03 4.28 -5.11
CA PRO A 33 17.87 3.12 -4.74
C PRO A 33 18.16 3.01 -3.25
N LYS A 34 18.27 4.14 -2.53
CA LYS A 34 18.49 4.17 -1.07
C LYS A 34 17.27 3.74 -0.26
N LYS A 35 16.05 3.97 -0.77
CA LYS A 35 14.78 3.68 -0.07
C LYS A 35 14.15 2.35 -0.53
N ALA A 36 14.53 1.86 -1.71
CA ALA A 36 13.99 0.64 -2.30
C ALA A 36 14.12 -0.61 -1.40
N PRO A 37 15.25 -0.86 -0.69
CA PRO A 37 15.35 -2.03 0.19
C PRO A 37 14.38 -1.99 1.37
N ALA A 38 14.29 -0.83 2.04
CA ALA A 38 13.38 -0.66 3.17
C ALA A 38 11.91 -0.82 2.74
N LEU A 39 11.56 -0.27 1.57
CA LEU A 39 10.23 -0.36 1.02
C LEU A 39 9.88 -1.79 0.58
N ALA A 40 10.78 -2.48 -0.11
CA ALA A 40 10.60 -3.87 -0.51
C ALA A 40 10.39 -4.78 0.70
N LYS A 41 11.20 -4.60 1.75
CA LYS A 41 11.05 -5.33 3.01
C LYS A 41 9.67 -5.11 3.62
N LEU A 42 9.24 -3.85 3.74
CA LEU A 42 7.95 -3.49 4.33
C LEU A 42 6.77 -4.12 3.58
N ILE A 43 6.82 -4.13 2.24
CA ILE A 43 5.77 -4.77 1.41
C ILE A 43 5.77 -6.29 1.62
N LEU A 44 6.93 -6.93 1.59
CA LEU A 44 7.02 -8.38 1.76
C LEU A 44 6.60 -8.83 3.15
N ASP A 45 7.02 -8.13 4.21
CA ASP A 45 6.63 -8.43 5.59
C ASP A 45 5.11 -8.31 5.78
N MET A 46 4.50 -7.26 5.19
CA MET A 46 3.05 -7.07 5.21
C MET A 46 2.32 -8.20 4.47
N LEU A 47 2.77 -8.54 3.25
CA LEU A 47 2.14 -9.60 2.47
C LEU A 47 2.33 -10.98 3.10
N ALA A 48 3.47 -11.25 3.73
CA ALA A 48 3.65 -12.48 4.49
C ALA A 48 2.60 -12.61 5.62
N ALA A 49 2.29 -11.52 6.32
CA ALA A 49 1.26 -11.51 7.36
C ALA A 49 -0.17 -11.65 6.81
N TYR A 50 -0.46 -11.13 5.61
CA TYR A 50 -1.80 -11.28 5.01
C TYR A 50 -2.01 -12.64 4.36
N THR A 51 -1.00 -13.14 3.65
CA THR A 51 -1.06 -14.44 2.97
C THR A 51 -1.09 -15.64 3.93
N SER A 52 -0.80 -15.45 5.21
CA SER A 52 -1.05 -16.50 6.23
C SER A 52 -2.52 -16.70 6.56
N SER A 53 -3.38 -15.72 6.23
CA SER A 53 -4.79 -15.72 6.62
C SER A 53 -5.76 -15.54 5.45
N TYR A 54 -5.27 -15.06 4.31
CA TYR A 54 -6.08 -14.73 3.15
C TYR A 54 -5.40 -15.17 1.86
N GLU A 55 -6.21 -15.62 0.89
CA GLU A 55 -5.73 -15.95 -0.44
C GLU A 55 -5.20 -14.70 -1.18
N PRO A 56 -4.15 -14.81 -1.99
CA PRO A 56 -3.58 -13.70 -2.76
C PRO A 56 -4.61 -12.92 -3.58
N GLU A 57 -5.59 -13.60 -4.19
CA GLU A 57 -6.63 -12.93 -4.97
C GLU A 57 -7.63 -12.15 -4.10
N ALA A 58 -7.88 -12.59 -2.87
CA ALA A 58 -8.70 -11.82 -1.94
C ALA A 58 -7.98 -10.52 -1.54
N ILE A 59 -6.68 -10.59 -1.26
CA ILE A 59 -5.82 -9.43 -0.96
C ILE A 59 -5.84 -8.45 -2.13
N ARG A 60 -5.69 -8.96 -3.36
CA ARG A 60 -5.73 -8.17 -4.59
C ARG A 60 -7.08 -7.46 -4.77
N ARG A 61 -8.19 -8.18 -4.59
CA ARG A 61 -9.54 -7.62 -4.70
C ARG A 61 -9.80 -6.52 -3.67
N VAL A 62 -9.30 -6.67 -2.45
CA VAL A 62 -9.42 -5.64 -1.41
C VAL A 62 -8.62 -4.40 -1.80
N ALA A 63 -7.38 -4.56 -2.25
CA ALA A 63 -6.53 -3.45 -2.68
C ALA A 63 -7.14 -2.67 -3.87
N GLU A 64 -7.76 -3.36 -4.84
CA GLU A 64 -8.44 -2.71 -5.97
C GLU A 64 -9.68 -1.91 -5.56
N ASN A 65 -10.33 -2.28 -4.45
CA ASN A 65 -11.53 -1.62 -3.93
C ASN A 65 -11.26 -0.70 -2.72
N GLU A 66 -10.00 -0.50 -2.35
CA GLU A 66 -9.56 0.16 -1.12
C GLU A 66 -10.21 1.55 -0.92
N LEU A 67 -10.21 2.39 -1.95
CA LEU A 67 -10.82 3.72 -1.92
C LEU A 67 -12.33 3.65 -1.57
N THR A 68 -13.05 2.74 -2.19
CA THR A 68 -14.49 2.56 -1.96
C THR A 68 -14.75 2.03 -0.55
N ILE A 69 -13.91 1.11 -0.06
CA ILE A 69 -14.00 0.57 1.29
C ILE A 69 -13.83 1.69 2.32
N TYR A 70 -12.78 2.51 2.18
CA TYR A 70 -12.57 3.64 3.09
C TYR A 70 -13.70 4.67 3.02
N ARG A 71 -14.16 5.04 1.83
CA ARG A 71 -15.27 6.01 1.67
C ARG A 71 -16.56 5.51 2.34
N LYS A 72 -16.86 4.22 2.26
CA LYS A 72 -18.00 3.62 2.96
C LYS A 72 -17.84 3.61 4.47
N ALA A 73 -16.60 3.50 4.96
CA ALA A 73 -16.29 3.53 6.39
C ALA A 73 -16.18 4.95 6.95
N ALA A 74 -16.15 6.00 6.12
CA ALA A 74 -15.89 7.37 6.55
C ALA A 74 -16.82 7.81 7.68
N GLU A 75 -18.13 7.68 7.52
CA GLU A 75 -19.11 8.09 8.54
C GLU A 75 -18.91 7.36 9.88
N PHE A 76 -18.56 6.08 9.83
CA PHE A 76 -18.24 5.32 11.03
C PHE A 76 -16.97 5.85 11.70
N LEU A 77 -15.90 6.07 10.93
CA LEU A 77 -14.64 6.59 11.44
C LEU A 77 -14.79 8.01 12.00
N GLU A 78 -15.59 8.88 11.37
CA GLU A 78 -15.86 10.23 11.84
C GLU A 78 -16.53 10.23 13.22
N ARG A 79 -17.50 9.32 13.42
CA ARG A 79 -18.18 9.14 14.70
C ARG A 79 -17.25 8.58 15.78
N GLU A 80 -16.48 7.56 15.45
CA GLU A 80 -15.58 6.90 16.42
C GLU A 80 -14.43 7.82 16.85
N PHE A 81 -13.85 8.57 15.92
CA PHE A 81 -12.75 9.48 16.23
C PHE A 81 -13.20 10.89 16.63
N ASN A 82 -14.50 11.19 16.52
CA ASN A 82 -15.07 12.53 16.71
C ASN A 82 -14.28 13.60 15.94
N ALA A 83 -13.92 13.28 14.70
CA ALA A 83 -13.07 14.09 13.84
C ALA A 83 -13.56 13.99 12.40
N LYS A 84 -13.32 15.04 11.60
CA LYS A 84 -13.63 15.01 10.16
C LYS A 84 -12.67 14.05 9.46
N ILE A 85 -13.19 13.16 8.61
CA ILE A 85 -12.38 12.19 7.86
C ILE A 85 -12.47 12.50 6.37
N GLU A 86 -11.34 12.90 5.79
CA GLU A 86 -11.21 13.13 4.36
C GLU A 86 -10.37 12.02 3.72
N ILE A 87 -10.88 11.44 2.63
CA ILE A 87 -10.26 10.29 1.96
C ILE A 87 -10.02 10.63 0.50
N TYR A 88 -8.75 10.59 0.13
CA TYR A 88 -8.26 10.96 -1.19
C TYR A 88 -7.54 9.79 -1.86
N ARG A 89 -7.59 9.74 -3.19
CA ARG A 89 -6.72 8.86 -3.96
C ARG A 89 -5.39 9.54 -4.24
N GLU A 90 -4.29 8.77 -4.19
CA GLU A 90 -2.99 9.27 -4.65
C GLU A 90 -3.08 9.76 -6.11
N GLY A 91 -2.64 11.00 -6.34
CA GLY A 91 -2.68 11.65 -7.66
C GLY A 91 -4.03 12.30 -8.03
N GLU A 92 -5.01 12.30 -7.13
CA GLU A 92 -6.22 13.10 -7.27
C GLU A 92 -5.88 14.61 -7.25
N LYS A 93 -6.69 15.43 -7.94
CA LYS A 93 -6.52 16.90 -7.91
C LYS A 93 -7.09 17.44 -6.61
N ASP A 94 -6.54 18.57 -6.15
CA ASP A 94 -7.04 19.30 -4.98
C ASP A 94 -7.08 18.48 -3.68
N VAL A 95 -6.04 17.65 -3.45
CA VAL A 95 -5.86 16.87 -2.22
C VAL A 95 -5.26 17.74 -1.12
N TYR A 96 -5.90 17.75 0.04
CA TYR A 96 -5.34 18.34 1.25
C TYR A 96 -4.33 17.38 1.90
N ASP A 97 -3.04 17.58 1.61
CA ASP A 97 -1.94 16.81 2.21
C ASP A 97 -0.75 17.72 2.61
N PRO A 98 -0.90 18.51 3.69
CA PRO A 98 0.13 19.48 4.12
C PRO A 98 1.49 18.84 4.41
N ARG A 99 1.52 17.55 4.76
CA ARG A 99 2.75 16.81 5.12
C ARG A 99 3.21 15.79 4.07
N GLY A 100 2.62 15.78 2.88
CA GLY A 100 3.03 14.90 1.78
C GLY A 100 2.90 13.40 2.09
N LYS A 101 1.98 13.01 2.97
CA LYS A 101 1.73 11.62 3.39
C LYS A 101 1.31 10.72 2.24
N ALA A 102 0.65 11.25 1.21
CA ALA A 102 0.26 10.51 0.01
C ALA A 102 1.46 9.82 -0.65
N SER A 103 2.62 10.50 -0.70
CA SER A 103 3.85 9.94 -1.30
C SER A 103 4.44 8.74 -0.55
N SER A 104 3.98 8.50 0.69
CA SER A 104 4.39 7.37 1.53
C SER A 104 3.32 6.29 1.63
N ALA A 105 2.15 6.49 1.03
CA ALA A 105 1.07 5.52 1.00
C ALA A 105 1.47 4.31 0.15
N LEU A 106 0.98 3.14 0.55
CA LEU A 106 1.15 1.89 -0.19
C LEU A 106 -0.20 1.18 -0.29
N PRO A 107 -0.39 0.28 -1.26
CA PRO A 107 -1.58 -0.55 -1.29
C PRO A 107 -1.78 -1.25 0.06
N LEU A 108 -3.00 -1.19 0.60
CA LEU A 108 -3.37 -1.74 1.93
C LEU A 108 -2.70 -1.04 3.13
N ARG A 109 -2.04 0.10 2.91
CA ARG A 109 -1.41 0.91 3.95
C ARG A 109 -1.51 2.39 3.58
N PRO A 110 -2.64 3.05 3.91
CA PRO A 110 -2.85 4.45 3.55
C PRO A 110 -1.86 5.38 4.28
N GLY A 111 -1.54 6.50 3.62
CA GLY A 111 -0.83 7.60 4.25
C GLY A 111 -1.81 8.43 5.08
N VAL A 112 -1.69 8.38 6.40
CA VAL A 112 -2.58 9.12 7.32
C VAL A 112 -1.91 10.42 7.78
N TYR A 113 -2.65 11.51 7.68
CA TYR A 113 -2.34 12.82 8.25
C TYR A 113 -3.38 13.15 9.32
N VAL A 114 -2.92 13.66 10.47
CA VAL A 114 -3.75 14.08 11.61
C VAL A 114 -3.19 15.41 12.09
N GLU A 115 -4.08 16.35 12.39
CA GLU A 115 -3.79 17.69 12.91
C GLU A 115 -4.75 18.11 14.02
#